data_AF-A0A4P5WF48-F1
#
_entry.id   AF-A0A4P5WF48-F1
#
_cell.length_a   1.000
_cell.length_b   1.000
_cell.length_c   1.000
_cell.angle_alpha   90.00
_cell.angle_beta   90.00
_cell.angle_gamma   90.00
#
_symmetry.space_group_name_H-M   'P 1'
#
loop_
_entity.id
_entity.type
_entity.pdbx_description
1 polymer ?
#
loop_
_entity_poly.entity_id
_entity_poly.type
_entity_poly.pdbx_seq_one_letter_code
_entity_poly.pdbx_strand_id
1 'polypeptide(L)'
;MSRSPNKQHGFTLIEVLISMVILAIGLLGFSAMQAMSLRDNQDAYYYQQSTLLASEMQDRIRGNNFADWSTVTIGTGDCTKDSPCDAQTMANNDYGYWKKSAENILSKPRTGETVEISHTAQVNTNCNIITINEVCLINRWARTHSQSSDTSSKLSDTATFYLKVTP
;
A
#
# COMPACT_ATOMS: atom_id res chain seq x y z
N MET A 1 69.86 19.82 5.28
CA MET A 1 68.77 19.07 4.61
C MET A 1 67.99 20.03 3.74
N SER A 2 68.20 20.04 2.43
CA SER A 2 67.52 20.94 1.50
C SER A 2 66.26 20.25 0.96
N ARG A 3 65.07 20.79 1.23
CA ARG A 3 63.81 20.30 0.67
C ARG A 3 63.64 20.92 -0.73
N SER A 4 63.65 20.06 -1.75
CA SER A 4 63.25 20.40 -3.11
C SER A 4 61.81 20.97 -3.10
N PRO A 5 61.55 22.13 -3.72
CA PRO A 5 60.20 22.65 -3.85
C PRO A 5 59.42 21.79 -4.83
N ASN A 6 58.31 21.22 -4.37
CA ASN A 6 57.41 20.42 -5.18
C ASN A 6 56.81 21.34 -6.27
N LYS A 7 57.07 21.04 -7.55
CA LYS A 7 56.55 21.82 -8.68
C LYS A 7 55.03 21.70 -8.70
N GLN A 8 54.31 22.74 -8.30
CA GLN A 8 52.86 22.81 -8.45
C GLN A 8 52.52 22.83 -9.95
N HIS A 9 51.97 21.72 -10.43
CA HIS A 9 51.38 21.66 -11.76
C HIS A 9 49.96 22.23 -11.64
N GLY A 10 49.71 23.37 -12.29
CA GLY A 10 48.39 24.00 -12.32
C GLY A 10 47.40 23.14 -13.11
N PHE A 11 46.13 23.14 -12.68
CA PHE A 11 45.05 22.46 -13.37
C PHE A 11 44.91 22.98 -14.79
N THR A 12 44.80 22.07 -15.75
CA THR A 12 44.51 22.45 -17.14
C THR A 12 43.01 22.75 -17.29
N LEU A 13 42.63 23.71 -18.14
CA LEU A 13 41.21 24.04 -18.36
C LEU A 13 40.39 22.84 -18.87
N ILE A 14 41.05 21.93 -19.60
CA ILE A 14 40.44 20.69 -20.09
C ILE A 14 40.11 19.70 -18.95
N GLU A 15 40.91 19.67 -17.88
CA GLU A 15 40.70 18.80 -16.72
C GLU A 15 39.44 19.19 -15.93
N VAL A 16 39.21 20.49 -15.80
CA VAL A 16 37.99 21.03 -15.16
C VAL A 16 36.75 20.72 -16.02
N LEU A 17 36.85 20.87 -17.34
CA LEU A 17 35.75 20.53 -18.26
C LEU A 17 35.39 19.04 -18.20
N ILE A 18 36.39 18.15 -18.23
CA ILE A 18 36.16 16.70 -18.10
C ILE A 18 35.53 16.38 -16.75
N SER A 19 36.01 17.00 -15.66
CA SER A 19 35.44 16.82 -14.31
C SER A 19 33.96 17.24 -14.24
N MET A 20 33.60 18.36 -14.85
CA MET A 20 32.21 18.82 -14.94
C MET A 20 31.32 17.86 -15.73
N VAL A 21 31.82 17.29 -16.83
CA VAL A 21 31.08 16.30 -17.63
C VAL A 21 30.84 15.02 -16.82
N ILE A 22 31.87 14.49 -16.17
CA ILE A 22 31.75 13.29 -15.33
C ILE A 22 30.76 13.54 -14.18
N LEU A 23 30.86 14.70 -13.52
CA LEU A 23 29.95 15.09 -12.45
C LEU A 23 28.50 15.23 -12.94
N ALA A 24 28.29 15.82 -14.11
CA ALA A 24 26.96 15.95 -14.70
C ALA A 24 26.33 14.57 -14.95
N ILE A 25 27.09 13.62 -15.52
CA ILE A 25 26.63 12.23 -15.72
C ILE A 25 26.32 11.56 -14.38
N GLY A 26 27.19 11.74 -13.37
CA GLY A 26 26.99 11.20 -12.02
C GLY A 26 25.70 11.72 -11.35
N LEU A 27 25.41 13.01 -11.48
CA LEU A 27 24.19 13.61 -10.92
C LEU A 27 22.91 13.14 -11.63
N LEU A 28 22.95 12.86 -12.94
CA LEU A 28 21.83 12.23 -13.65
C LEU A 28 21.57 10.80 -13.15
N GLY A 29 22.64 10.03 -12.86
CA GLY A 29 22.50 8.72 -12.23
C GLY A 29 21.90 8.80 -10.83
N PHE A 30 22.35 9.77 -10.02
CA PHE A 30 21.84 10.00 -8.67
C PHE A 30 20.35 10.38 -8.65
N SER A 31 19.91 11.26 -9.55
CA SER A 31 18.51 11.68 -9.62
C SER A 31 17.56 10.52 -9.98
N ALA A 32 17.99 9.62 -10.87
CA ALA A 32 17.24 8.42 -11.20
C ALA A 32 17.08 7.48 -9.99
N MET A 33 18.16 7.27 -9.21
CA MET A 33 18.09 6.50 -7.96
C MET A 33 17.19 7.16 -6.92
N GLN A 34 17.28 8.49 -6.78
CA GLN A 34 16.43 9.23 -5.84
C GLN A 34 14.94 9.08 -6.20
N ALA A 35 14.60 9.15 -7.49
CA ALA A 35 13.24 8.94 -7.97
C ALA A 35 12.75 7.51 -7.72
N MET A 36 13.61 6.49 -7.89
CA MET A 36 13.28 5.11 -7.56
C MET A 36 13.03 4.93 -6.06
N SER A 37 13.90 5.47 -5.21
CA SER A 37 13.74 5.39 -3.75
C SER A 37 12.44 6.02 -3.26
N LEU A 38 12.03 7.16 -3.83
CA LEU A 38 10.74 7.78 -3.48
C LEU A 38 9.55 6.89 -3.82
N ARG A 39 9.61 6.16 -4.94
CA ARG A 39 8.55 5.22 -5.36
C ARG A 39 8.47 4.04 -4.41
N ASP A 40 9.61 3.42 -4.09
CA ASP A 40 9.66 2.29 -3.18
C ASP A 40 9.16 2.67 -1.78
N ASN A 41 9.51 3.87 -1.30
CA ASN A 41 9.01 4.39 -0.03
C ASN A 41 7.48 4.58 -0.04
N GLN A 42 6.91 5.08 -1.14
CA GLN A 42 5.47 5.25 -1.26
C GLN A 42 4.72 3.90 -1.26
N ASP A 43 5.23 2.91 -2.00
CA ASP A 43 4.64 1.57 -2.00
C ASP A 43 4.76 0.89 -0.63
N ALA A 44 5.91 1.02 0.05
CA ALA A 44 6.10 0.52 1.41
C ALA A 44 5.16 1.19 2.42
N TYR A 45 4.94 2.50 2.29
CA TYR A 45 3.97 3.24 3.11
C TYR A 45 2.56 2.68 2.96
N TYR A 46 2.07 2.48 1.74
CA TYR A 46 0.74 1.90 1.53
C TYR A 46 0.64 0.45 2.02
N TYR A 47 1.70 -0.34 1.88
CA TYR A 47 1.74 -1.69 2.41
C TYR A 47 1.62 -1.69 3.95
N GLN A 48 2.31 -0.78 4.63
CA GLN A 48 2.20 -0.61 6.09
C GLN A 48 0.79 -0.18 6.49
N GLN A 49 0.22 0.83 5.83
CA GLN A 49 -1.15 1.30 6.11
C GLN A 49 -2.19 0.20 5.88
N SER A 50 -2.05 -0.57 4.81
CA SER A 50 -2.90 -1.71 4.52
C SER A 50 -2.84 -2.78 5.62
N THR A 51 -1.64 -3.08 6.13
CA THR A 51 -1.47 -4.05 7.22
C THR A 51 -2.15 -3.58 8.50
N LEU A 52 -2.04 -2.28 8.82
CA LEU A 52 -2.71 -1.67 9.97
C LEU A 52 -4.23 -1.72 9.81
N LEU A 53 -4.76 -1.27 8.67
CA LEU A 53 -6.20 -1.31 8.36
C LEU A 53 -6.77 -2.72 8.45
N ALA A 54 -6.06 -3.73 7.93
CA ALA A 54 -6.50 -5.11 8.02
C ALA A 54 -6.49 -5.64 9.46
N SER A 55 -5.47 -5.28 10.25
CA SER A 55 -5.37 -5.67 11.66
C SER A 55 -6.47 -5.03 12.51
N GLU A 56 -6.76 -3.74 12.29
CA GLU A 56 -7.87 -3.04 12.95
C GLU A 56 -9.21 -3.72 12.68
N MET A 57 -9.46 -4.11 11.42
CA MET A 57 -10.69 -4.80 11.06
C MET A 57 -10.74 -6.22 11.63
N GLN A 58 -9.61 -6.94 11.64
CA GLN A 58 -9.50 -8.25 12.29
C GLN A 58 -9.87 -8.18 13.77
N ASP A 59 -9.40 -7.15 14.48
CA ASP A 59 -9.69 -6.98 15.91
C ASP A 59 -11.18 -6.67 16.14
N ARG A 60 -11.81 -5.88 15.26
CA ARG A 60 -13.27 -5.65 15.29
C ARG A 60 -14.07 -6.93 15.05
N ILE A 61 -13.63 -7.76 14.09
CA ILE A 61 -14.26 -9.05 13.81
C ILE A 61 -14.23 -9.96 15.03
N ARG A 62 -13.05 -10.09 15.67
CA ARG A 62 -12.88 -10.91 16.88
C ARG A 62 -13.60 -10.34 18.10
N GLY A 63 -13.72 -9.01 18.19
CA GLY A 63 -14.43 -8.33 19.26
C GLY A 63 -15.96 -8.49 19.17
N ASN A 64 -16.49 -8.74 17.98
CA ASN A 64 -17.91 -8.90 17.72
C ASN A 64 -18.21 -10.30 17.14
N ASN A 65 -18.03 -11.32 17.98
CA ASN A 65 -18.23 -12.73 17.63
C ASN A 65 -19.72 -13.15 17.53
N PHE A 66 -20.65 -12.27 17.92
CA PHE A 66 -22.09 -12.51 17.82
C PHE A 66 -22.65 -12.09 16.45
N ALA A 67 -21.88 -11.37 15.64
CA ALA A 67 -22.25 -10.99 14.29
C ALA A 67 -21.89 -12.10 13.29
N ASP A 68 -22.71 -12.24 12.25
CA ASP A 68 -22.39 -13.06 11.10
C ASP A 68 -21.64 -12.21 10.07
N TRP A 69 -20.30 -12.28 10.13
CA TRP A 69 -19.41 -11.56 9.23
C TRP A 69 -19.46 -12.05 7.78
N SER A 70 -20.09 -13.20 7.51
CA SER A 70 -20.30 -13.68 6.13
C SER A 70 -21.42 -12.94 5.40
N THR A 71 -22.31 -12.26 6.14
CA THR A 71 -23.45 -11.51 5.61
C THR A 71 -23.32 -10.01 5.82
N VAL A 72 -22.13 -9.54 6.21
CA VAL A 72 -21.88 -8.12 6.48
C VAL A 72 -22.04 -7.28 5.21
N THR A 73 -22.67 -6.12 5.38
CA THR A 73 -22.88 -5.12 4.33
C THR A 73 -22.40 -3.76 4.82
N ILE A 74 -22.27 -2.79 3.91
CA ILE A 74 -21.84 -1.45 4.28
C ILE A 74 -22.97 -0.76 5.06
N GLY A 75 -22.74 -0.53 6.35
CA GLY A 75 -23.62 0.23 7.23
C GLY A 75 -23.16 1.68 7.40
N THR A 76 -24.14 2.55 7.66
CA THR A 76 -23.91 3.96 8.03
C THR A 76 -24.70 4.36 9.28
N GLY A 77 -25.13 3.39 10.08
CA GLY A 77 -25.88 3.64 11.29
C GLY A 77 -24.97 4.21 12.39
N ASP A 78 -25.54 5.09 13.21
CA ASP A 78 -24.86 5.57 14.41
C ASP A 78 -25.26 4.68 15.59
N CYS A 79 -24.32 3.82 16.02
CA CYS A 79 -24.45 3.05 17.25
C CYS A 79 -24.18 3.98 18.44
N THR A 80 -25.22 4.68 18.90
CA THR A 80 -25.12 5.60 20.05
C THR A 80 -25.59 4.92 21.33
N LYS A 81 -25.32 5.55 22.48
CA LYS A 81 -25.86 5.08 23.77
C LYS A 81 -27.39 5.07 23.79
N ASP A 82 -28.02 5.99 23.06
CA ASP A 82 -29.47 6.16 23.03
C ASP A 82 -30.14 5.33 21.92
N SER A 83 -29.35 4.73 21.03
CA SER A 83 -29.78 3.79 19.98
C SER A 83 -28.74 2.67 19.84
N PRO A 84 -28.69 1.71 20.78
CA PRO A 84 -27.72 0.63 20.74
C PRO A 84 -27.98 -0.27 19.52
N CYS A 85 -26.92 -0.54 18.76
CA CYS A 85 -26.95 -1.49 17.67
C CYS A 85 -26.96 -2.94 18.19
N ASP A 86 -27.66 -3.82 17.49
CA ASP A 86 -27.38 -5.25 17.61
C ASP A 86 -25.99 -5.59 17.01
N ALA A 87 -25.53 -6.82 17.26
CA ALA A 87 -24.22 -7.28 16.81
C ALA A 87 -24.05 -7.15 15.28
N GLN A 88 -25.08 -7.45 14.49
CA GLN A 88 -25.02 -7.39 13.03
C GLN A 88 -24.95 -5.96 12.51
N THR A 89 -25.74 -5.06 13.09
CA THR A 89 -25.76 -3.64 12.73
C THR A 89 -24.43 -2.99 13.09
N MET A 90 -23.84 -3.37 14.23
CA MET A 90 -22.50 -2.93 14.61
C MET A 90 -21.45 -3.38 13.60
N ALA A 91 -21.46 -4.65 13.18
CA ALA A 91 -20.55 -5.18 12.17
C ALA A 91 -20.69 -4.46 10.82
N ASN A 92 -21.92 -4.17 10.39
CA ASN A 92 -22.17 -3.40 9.16
C ASN A 92 -21.57 -1.98 9.25
N ASN A 93 -21.75 -1.32 10.40
CA ASN A 93 -21.21 0.03 10.61
C ASN A 93 -19.69 0.04 10.70
N ASP A 94 -19.09 -0.93 11.38
CA ASP A 94 -17.64 -1.14 11.41
C ASP A 94 -17.07 -1.30 10.01
N TYR A 95 -17.73 -2.11 9.16
CA TYR A 95 -17.32 -2.26 7.77
C TYR A 95 -17.40 -0.93 7.00
N GLY A 96 -18.46 -0.14 7.21
CA GLY A 96 -18.62 1.17 6.59
C GLY A 96 -17.55 2.19 7.03
N TYR A 97 -17.21 2.24 8.32
CA TYR A 97 -16.13 3.11 8.81
C TYR A 97 -14.76 2.67 8.30
N TRP A 98 -14.49 1.37 8.29
CA TRP A 98 -13.25 0.81 7.76
C TRP A 98 -13.05 1.16 6.29
N LYS A 99 -14.12 1.01 5.48
CA LYS A 99 -14.09 1.38 4.06
C LYS A 99 -13.77 2.85 3.85
N LYS A 100 -14.46 3.74 4.56
CA LYS A 100 -14.18 5.19 4.50
C LYS A 100 -12.76 5.54 4.95
N SER A 101 -12.28 4.92 6.02
CA SER A 101 -10.90 5.13 6.51
C SER A 101 -9.89 4.75 5.45
N ALA A 102 -10.06 3.57 4.84
CA ALA A 102 -9.16 3.10 3.82
C ALA A 102 -9.17 3.97 2.55
N GLU A 103 -10.34 4.47 2.13
CA GLU A 103 -10.46 5.40 1.01
C GLU A 103 -9.75 6.75 1.25
N ASN A 104 -9.60 7.16 2.50
CA ASN A 104 -8.87 8.38 2.86
C ASN A 104 -7.34 8.18 2.92
N ILE A 105 -6.88 6.95 3.18
CA ILE A 105 -5.45 6.64 3.42
C ILE A 105 -4.79 6.07 2.16
N LEU A 106 -5.46 5.16 1.47
CA LEU A 106 -4.93 4.44 0.32
C LEU A 106 -5.33 5.13 -0.98
N SER A 107 -4.43 5.09 -1.97
CA SER A 107 -4.75 5.56 -3.32
C SER A 107 -5.75 4.63 -3.98
N LYS A 108 -6.88 5.20 -4.44
CA LYS A 108 -7.96 4.44 -5.10
C LYS A 108 -7.42 3.65 -6.31
N PRO A 109 -7.62 2.32 -6.36
CA PRO A 109 -7.21 1.51 -7.50
C PRO A 109 -8.04 1.83 -8.75
N ARG A 110 -7.49 1.52 -9.92
CA ARG A 110 -8.18 1.73 -11.21
C ARG A 110 -9.40 0.82 -11.38
N THR A 111 -9.32 -0.39 -10.83
CA THR A 111 -10.37 -1.40 -10.86
C THR A 111 -10.59 -1.95 -9.46
N GLY A 112 -11.84 -2.23 -9.13
CA GLY A 112 -12.24 -2.75 -7.81
C GLY A 112 -12.29 -1.68 -6.72
N GLU A 113 -12.60 -2.15 -5.51
CA GLU A 113 -12.67 -1.30 -4.33
C GLU A 113 -11.32 -1.26 -3.59
N THR A 114 -11.07 -0.14 -2.90
CA THR A 114 -9.87 0.04 -2.06
C THR A 114 -9.80 -1.01 -0.96
N VAL A 115 -10.93 -1.35 -0.36
CA VAL A 115 -11.03 -2.45 0.59
C VAL A 115 -12.32 -3.23 0.40
N GLU A 116 -12.30 -4.52 0.71
CA GLU A 116 -13.41 -5.44 0.50
C GLU A 116 -13.34 -6.59 1.51
N ILE A 117 -14.49 -7.02 2.04
CA ILE A 117 -14.64 -8.28 2.78
C ILE A 117 -15.25 -9.31 1.83
N SER A 118 -14.49 -10.36 1.50
CA SER A 118 -14.94 -11.44 0.62
C SER A 118 -15.26 -12.71 1.40
N HIS A 119 -16.40 -13.32 1.05
CA HIS A 119 -17.04 -14.42 1.79
C HIS A 119 -17.59 -15.54 0.87
N THR A 120 -17.29 -15.51 -0.44
CA THR A 120 -17.74 -16.54 -1.40
C THR A 120 -16.69 -17.63 -1.62
N ALA A 121 -17.16 -18.84 -1.95
CA ALA A 121 -16.36 -20.06 -2.10
C ALA A 121 -15.33 -20.07 -3.26
N GLN A 122 -14.93 -18.92 -3.82
CA GLN A 122 -13.83 -18.78 -4.78
C GLN A 122 -13.15 -17.43 -4.58
N VAL A 123 -12.11 -17.36 -3.73
CA VAL A 123 -11.16 -16.24 -3.75
C VAL A 123 -9.76 -16.79 -3.93
N ASN A 124 -9.20 -16.66 -5.14
CA ASN A 124 -7.76 -16.77 -5.37
C ASN A 124 -7.22 -15.42 -5.90
N THR A 125 -5.98 -15.01 -5.65
CA THR A 125 -4.84 -15.72 -5.03
C THR A 125 -4.26 -14.92 -3.82
N ASN A 126 -4.40 -15.31 -2.55
CA ASN A 126 -4.81 -16.60 -1.99
C ASN A 126 -5.41 -16.47 -0.57
N CYS A 127 -6.48 -15.69 -0.42
CA CYS A 127 -7.44 -15.95 0.65
C CYS A 127 -8.25 -17.24 0.36
N ASN A 128 -7.60 -18.41 0.36
CA ASN A 128 -8.31 -19.66 0.09
C ASN A 128 -9.23 -20.03 1.27
N ILE A 129 -10.53 -19.94 1.02
CA ILE A 129 -11.64 -20.17 1.95
C ILE A 129 -12.02 -21.65 1.91
N ILE A 130 -12.03 -22.33 3.07
CA ILE A 130 -12.32 -23.78 3.19
C ILE A 130 -13.59 -24.02 4.04
N THR A 131 -14.10 -23.01 4.74
CA THR A 131 -15.32 -23.11 5.57
C THR A 131 -16.18 -21.84 5.49
N ILE A 132 -17.47 -21.95 5.82
CA ILE A 132 -18.44 -20.84 5.80
C ILE A 132 -18.20 -19.77 6.89
N ASN A 133 -17.31 -20.02 7.84
CA ASN A 133 -17.03 -19.11 8.97
C ASN A 133 -15.72 -18.31 8.79
N GLU A 134 -15.09 -18.34 7.62
CA GLU A 134 -13.86 -17.59 7.36
C GLU A 134 -14.15 -16.38 6.48
N VAL A 135 -13.58 -15.23 6.83
CA VAL A 135 -13.69 -14.01 6.02
C VAL A 135 -12.31 -13.60 5.51
N CYS A 136 -12.28 -13.12 4.26
CA CYS A 136 -11.09 -12.55 3.66
C CYS A 136 -11.17 -11.04 3.63
N LEU A 137 -10.22 -10.37 4.27
CA LEU A 137 -9.99 -8.94 4.13
C LEU A 137 -9.06 -8.70 2.94
N ILE A 138 -9.50 -7.88 1.99
CA ILE A 138 -8.74 -7.53 0.79
C ILE A 138 -8.53 -6.03 0.76
N ASN A 139 -7.28 -5.58 0.74
CA ASN A 139 -6.92 -4.18 0.61
C ASN A 139 -6.16 -3.97 -0.70
N ARG A 140 -6.50 -2.92 -1.45
CA ARG A 140 -5.99 -2.62 -2.78
C ARG A 140 -5.58 -1.16 -2.88
N TRP A 141 -4.45 -0.89 -3.53
CA TRP A 141 -4.02 0.48 -3.82
C TRP A 141 -3.36 0.61 -5.20
N ALA A 142 -3.44 1.82 -5.77
CA ALA A 142 -2.87 2.13 -7.07
C ALA A 142 -1.33 2.29 -7.05
N ARG A 143 -0.70 1.65 -8.04
CA ARG A 143 0.65 1.85 -8.59
C ARG A 143 0.87 3.25 -9.16
N THR A 144 1.87 4.04 -8.74
CA THR A 144 2.14 5.37 -9.34
C THR A 144 2.60 5.32 -10.82
N HIS A 145 2.89 4.15 -11.41
CA HIS A 145 3.38 4.09 -12.79
C HIS A 145 3.20 2.76 -13.54
N SER A 146 2.06 2.09 -13.39
CA SER A 146 1.78 1.02 -14.35
C SER A 146 1.15 1.63 -15.60
N GLN A 147 1.89 1.49 -16.71
CA GLN A 147 1.37 1.82 -18.02
C GLN A 147 0.49 0.67 -18.47
N SER A 148 -0.81 0.83 -18.23
CA SER A 148 -1.87 -0.10 -18.64
C SER A 148 -2.04 -0.27 -20.17
N SER A 149 -1.11 0.21 -21.00
CA SER A 149 -1.21 0.19 -22.47
C SER A 149 -0.22 -0.76 -23.14
N ASP A 150 0.67 -1.39 -22.37
CA ASP A 150 1.61 -2.36 -22.90
C ASP A 150 1.35 -3.72 -22.23
N THR A 151 0.86 -4.67 -23.01
CA THR A 151 0.69 -6.09 -22.64
C THR A 151 2.01 -6.77 -22.25
N SER A 152 3.11 -6.03 -22.34
CA SER A 152 4.48 -6.41 -21.96
C SER A 152 4.89 -5.98 -20.53
N SER A 153 4.09 -5.17 -19.83
CA SER A 153 4.41 -4.75 -18.46
C SER A 153 4.18 -5.89 -17.45
N LYS A 154 5.26 -6.36 -16.80
CA LYS A 154 5.21 -7.50 -15.85
C LYS A 154 4.59 -7.16 -14.48
N LEU A 155 4.14 -5.93 -14.26
CA LEU A 155 3.68 -5.45 -12.97
C LEU A 155 2.23 -4.95 -13.06
N SER A 156 1.37 -5.51 -12.21
CA SER A 156 -0.03 -5.07 -12.05
C SER A 156 -0.10 -3.58 -11.66
N ASP A 157 -1.06 -2.87 -12.25
CA ASP A 157 -1.48 -1.50 -11.88
C ASP A 157 -1.89 -1.34 -10.43
N THR A 158 -2.29 -2.44 -9.81
CA THR A 158 -2.86 -2.48 -8.47
C THR A 158 -2.06 -3.45 -7.62
N ALA A 159 -1.63 -2.99 -6.45
CA ALA A 159 -1.13 -3.85 -5.40
C ALA A 159 -2.30 -4.35 -4.55
N THR A 160 -2.17 -5.56 -4.02
CA THR A 160 -3.21 -6.15 -3.17
C THR A 160 -2.57 -6.83 -1.97
N PHE A 161 -3.20 -6.65 -0.81
CA PHE A 161 -2.88 -7.31 0.44
C PHE A 161 -4.10 -8.12 0.89
N TYR A 162 -3.83 -9.32 1.40
CA TYR A 162 -4.85 -10.27 1.82
C TYR A 162 -4.62 -10.65 3.28
N LEU A 163 -5.68 -10.66 4.08
CA LEU A 163 -5.66 -11.19 5.44
C LEU A 163 -6.87 -12.08 5.67
N LYS A 164 -6.61 -13.32 6.06
CA LYS A 164 -7.64 -14.29 6.42
C LYS A 164 -7.98 -14.15 7.90
N VAL A 165 -9.26 -14.05 8.22
CA VAL A 165 -9.75 -13.92 9.59
C VAL A 165 -10.80 -15.00 9.88
N THR A 166 -10.69 -15.59 11.06
CA THR A 166 -11.73 -16.44 11.65
C THR A 166 -12.35 -15.65 12.82
N PRO A 167 -13.66 -15.32 12.77
CA PRO A 167 -14.38 -14.68 13.87
C PRO A 167 -14.36 -15.50 15.16
#